data_AF-A0A9D0B017-F1
#
_entry.id   AF-A0A9D0B017-F1
#
_cell.length_a   1.000
_cell.length_b   1.000
_cell.length_c   1.000
_cell.angle_alpha   90.00
_cell.angle_beta   90.00
_cell.angle_gamma   90.00
#
_symmetry.space_group_name_H-M   'P 1'
#
loop_
_entity.id
_entity.type
_entity.pdbx_description
1 polymer ?
#
loop_
_entity_poly.entity_id
_entity_poly.type
_entity_poly.pdbx_seq_one_letter_code
_entity_poly.pdbx_strand_id
1 'polypeptide(L)'
;MNYVINTTMLFYALNTSRKKAQLAEIDNALISSKLGILFALRTNSYVNFKGEQIELDSDKLIILKEVFVQHFNVDMTDEIRLLAVEQEQQTNNIPNPSTEKKGFFNRIRGFLKPEPKIQEGLV
;
A
#
# COMPACT_ATOMS: atom_id res chain seq x y z
N MET A 1 9.67 -8.58 -14.30
CA MET A 1 10.27 -8.15 -13.02
C MET A 1 9.21 -7.39 -12.28
N ASN A 2 9.00 -7.69 -11.00
CA ASN A 2 7.97 -7.04 -10.19
C ASN A 2 8.63 -6.10 -9.18
N TYR A 3 8.00 -4.96 -8.97
CA TYR A 3 8.44 -3.92 -8.08
C TYR A 3 7.39 -3.69 -7.01
N VAL A 4 7.83 -3.55 -5.77
CA VAL A 4 6.98 -3.12 -4.67
C VAL A 4 7.24 -1.65 -4.39
N ILE A 5 6.16 -0.89 -4.23
CA ILE A 5 6.21 0.53 -3.91
C ILE A 5 5.33 0.79 -2.69
N ASN A 6 5.88 1.49 -1.69
CA ASN A 6 5.09 2.01 -0.58
C ASN A 6 4.28 3.23 -1.05
N THR A 7 2.95 3.17 -0.91
CA THR A 7 2.03 4.21 -1.43
C THR A 7 2.15 5.52 -0.67
N THR A 8 2.34 5.48 0.64
CA THR A 8 2.55 6.69 1.47
C THR A 8 3.79 7.45 1.02
N MET A 9 4.90 6.74 0.81
CA MET A 9 6.14 7.35 0.32
C MET A 9 6.00 7.87 -1.11
N LEU A 10 5.26 7.16 -1.96
CA LEU A 10 4.94 7.60 -3.31
C LEU A 10 4.18 8.93 -3.31
N PHE A 11 3.15 9.06 -2.47
CA PHE A 11 2.34 10.30 -2.39
C PHE A 11 3.12 11.45 -1.76
N TYR A 12 3.96 11.15 -0.77
CA TYR A 12 4.88 12.14 -0.21
C TYR A 12 5.88 12.66 -1.26
N ALA A 13 6.49 11.76 -2.03
CA ALA A 13 7.38 12.15 -3.12
C ALA A 13 6.66 12.98 -4.18
N LEU A 14 5.42 12.61 -4.52
CA LEU A 14 4.58 13.37 -5.46
C LEU A 14 4.35 14.80 -4.98
N ASN A 15 3.86 14.97 -3.76
CA ASN A 15 3.61 16.31 -3.22
C ASN A 15 4.92 17.10 -3.03
N THR A 16 6.03 16.45 -2.72
CA THR A 16 7.36 17.07 -2.69
C THR A 16 7.75 17.61 -4.07
N SER A 17 7.59 16.82 -5.13
CA SER A 17 7.89 17.24 -6.51
C SER A 17 6.94 18.34 -6.98
N ARG A 18 5.65 18.27 -6.61
CA ARG A 18 4.67 19.33 -6.88
C ARG A 18 5.06 20.64 -6.21
N LYS A 19 5.47 20.60 -4.95
CA LYS A 19 5.92 21.77 -4.20
C LYS A 19 7.16 22.41 -4.82
N LYS A 20 8.14 21.60 -5.25
CA LYS A 20 9.32 22.09 -6.01
C LYS A 20 8.90 22.81 -7.31
N ALA A 21 7.85 22.32 -7.97
CA ALA A 21 7.25 22.92 -9.16
C ALA A 21 6.25 24.06 -8.86
N GLN A 22 6.17 24.55 -7.62
CA GLN A 22 5.22 25.59 -7.18
C GLN A 22 3.73 25.24 -7.39
N LEU A 23 3.41 23.95 -7.42
CA LEU A 23 2.04 23.43 -7.50
C LEU A 23 1.50 23.15 -6.09
N ALA A 24 0.20 23.36 -5.90
CA ALA A 24 -0.48 23.03 -4.65
C ALA A 24 -0.42 21.53 -4.35
N GLU A 25 -0.30 21.17 -3.07
CA GLU A 25 -0.37 19.78 -2.62
C GLU A 25 -1.77 19.20 -2.88
N ILE A 26 -1.83 17.89 -3.07
CA ILE A 26 -3.08 17.14 -3.25
C ILE A 26 -3.23 16.21 -2.05
N ASP A 27 -4.44 16.12 -1.51
CA ASP A 27 -4.77 15.16 -0.47
C ASP A 27 -4.51 13.70 -0.91
N ASN A 28 -3.96 12.88 -0.01
CA ASN A 28 -3.59 11.50 -0.31
C ASN A 28 -4.77 10.62 -0.73
N ALA A 29 -5.97 10.85 -0.18
CA ALA A 29 -7.17 10.10 -0.60
C ALA A 29 -7.59 10.49 -2.03
N LEU A 30 -7.41 11.76 -2.41
CA LEU A 30 -7.63 12.20 -3.79
C LEU A 30 -6.58 11.66 -4.75
N ILE A 31 -5.30 11.65 -4.36
CA ILE A 31 -4.22 11.04 -5.16
C ILE A 31 -4.52 9.56 -5.41
N SER A 32 -4.79 8.79 -4.35
CA SER A 32 -5.05 7.35 -4.48
C SER A 32 -6.28 7.03 -5.34
N SER A 33 -7.37 7.78 -5.17
CA SER A 33 -8.58 7.63 -5.99
C SER A 33 -8.30 7.93 -7.46
N LYS A 34 -7.66 9.07 -7.74
CA LYS A 34 -7.33 9.51 -9.10
C LYS A 34 -6.36 8.54 -9.78
N LEU A 35 -5.32 8.08 -9.07
CA LEU A 35 -4.40 7.07 -9.59
C LEU A 35 -5.13 5.76 -9.90
N GLY A 36 -5.94 5.24 -8.98
CA GLY A 36 -6.68 4.00 -9.21
C GLY A 36 -7.53 4.03 -10.47
N ILE A 37 -8.24 5.13 -10.72
CA ILE A 37 -9.06 5.33 -11.92
C ILE A 37 -8.17 5.40 -13.18
N LEU A 38 -7.19 6.30 -13.20
CA LEU A 38 -6.35 6.51 -14.39
C LEU A 38 -5.54 5.26 -14.75
N PHE A 39 -5.05 4.55 -13.74
CA PHE A 39 -4.28 3.35 -13.92
C PHE A 39 -5.14 2.21 -14.47
N ALA A 40 -6.37 2.04 -13.96
CA ALA A 40 -7.32 1.07 -14.49
C ALA A 40 -7.67 1.35 -15.95
N LEU A 41 -7.89 2.61 -16.32
CA LEU A 41 -8.17 3.01 -17.70
C LEU A 41 -6.98 2.74 -18.64
N ARG A 42 -5.74 2.90 -18.18
CA ARG A 42 -4.53 2.71 -19.00
C ARG A 42 -4.10 1.26 -19.13
N THR A 43 -4.24 0.49 -18.06
CA THR A 43 -3.70 -0.88 -17.99
C THR A 43 -4.76 -1.95 -18.21
N ASN A 44 -6.06 -1.57 -18.22
CA ASN A 44 -7.17 -2.51 -18.13
C ASN A 44 -7.05 -3.46 -16.93
N SER A 45 -6.40 -3.01 -15.85
CA SER A 45 -6.08 -3.78 -14.65
C SER A 45 -6.30 -2.94 -13.38
N TYR A 46 -6.82 -3.57 -12.33
CA TYR A 46 -7.06 -2.90 -11.06
C TYR A 46 -5.82 -2.92 -10.17
N VAL A 47 -5.44 -1.75 -9.65
CA VAL A 47 -4.40 -1.59 -8.62
C VAL A 47 -4.97 -0.76 -7.47
N ASN A 48 -4.86 -1.28 -6.24
CA ASN A 48 -5.37 -0.60 -5.05
C ASN A 48 -4.32 0.36 -4.46
N PHE A 49 -4.33 1.61 -4.92
CA PHE A 49 -3.47 2.68 -4.38
C PHE A 49 -3.87 3.15 -2.96
N LYS A 50 -4.94 2.62 -2.35
CA LYS A 50 -5.30 2.92 -0.95
C LYS A 50 -4.59 1.99 0.05
N GLY A 51 -4.03 0.88 -0.41
CA GLY A 51 -3.25 -0.03 0.43
C GLY A 51 -1.88 0.57 0.78
N GLU A 52 -1.17 -0.03 1.72
CA GLU A 52 0.18 0.44 2.14
C GLU A 52 1.24 0.25 1.06
N GLN A 53 1.06 -0.78 0.23
CA GLN A 53 1.99 -1.15 -0.83
C GLN A 53 1.25 -1.57 -2.09
N ILE A 54 1.87 -1.36 -3.24
CA ILE A 54 1.43 -1.86 -4.54
C ILE A 54 2.55 -2.66 -5.18
N GLU A 55 2.16 -3.67 -5.96
CA GLU A 55 3.07 -4.46 -6.76
C GLU A 55 2.80 -4.16 -8.25
N LEU A 56 3.84 -3.77 -8.97
CA LEU A 56 3.78 -3.41 -10.38
C LEU A 56 4.85 -4.18 -11.15
N ASP A 57 4.50 -4.68 -12.33
CA ASP A 57 5.51 -5.12 -13.30
C ASP A 57 6.19 -3.91 -13.98
N SER A 58 7.22 -4.17 -14.77
CA SER A 58 7.98 -3.14 -15.50
C SER A 58 7.10 -2.26 -16.40
N ASP A 59 6.11 -2.83 -17.08
CA ASP A 59 5.22 -2.08 -18.00
C ASP A 59 4.30 -1.15 -17.22
N LYS A 60 3.72 -1.65 -16.13
CA LYS A 60 2.92 -0.87 -15.20
C LYS A 60 3.73 0.24 -14.53
N LEU A 61 5.01 0.00 -14.23
CA LEU A 61 5.89 1.04 -13.68
C LEU A 61 6.13 2.19 -14.67
N ILE A 62 6.21 1.89 -15.97
CA ILE A 62 6.31 2.92 -17.03
C ILE A 62 5.01 3.71 -17.08
N ILE A 63 3.86 3.03 -17.10
CA ILE A 63 2.54 3.70 -17.11
C ILE A 63 2.35 4.59 -15.88
N LEU A 64 2.86 4.18 -14.71
CA LEU A 64 2.81 5.00 -13.50
C LEU A 64 3.54 6.34 -13.69
N LYS A 65 4.74 6.30 -14.30
CA LYS A 65 5.52 7.52 -14.61
C LYS A 65 4.78 8.43 -15.58
N GLU A 66 4.22 7.87 -16.65
CA GLU A 66 3.44 8.62 -17.63
C GLU A 66 2.22 9.31 -17.00
N VAL A 67 1.52 8.60 -16.11
CA VAL A 67 0.35 9.14 -15.41
C VAL A 67 0.75 10.34 -14.54
N PHE A 68 1.89 10.30 -13.85
CA PHE A 68 2.36 11.46 -13.07
C PHE A 68 2.67 12.67 -13.93
N VAL A 69 3.37 12.48 -15.05
CA VAL A 69 3.69 13.58 -15.97
C VAL A 69 2.41 14.18 -16.55
N GLN A 70 1.50 13.34 -17.06
CA GLN A 70 0.33 13.79 -17.82
C GLN A 70 -0.82 14.31 -16.96
N HIS A 71 -0.98 13.78 -15.74
CA HIS A 71 -2.17 14.06 -14.91
C HIS A 71 -1.85 14.72 -13.58
N PHE A 72 -0.59 14.72 -13.15
CA PHE A 72 -0.14 15.39 -11.93
C PHE A 72 0.91 16.48 -12.19
N ASN A 73 1.28 16.71 -13.45
CA ASN A 73 2.18 17.76 -13.91
C ASN A 73 3.55 17.72 -13.22
N VAL A 74 4.06 16.53 -12.93
CA VAL A 74 5.40 16.35 -12.35
C VAL A 74 6.12 15.18 -13.02
N ASP A 75 7.40 15.36 -13.27
CA ASP A 75 8.31 14.26 -13.56
C ASP A 75 8.84 13.72 -12.24
N MET A 76 8.68 12.41 -12.04
CA MET A 76 9.10 11.68 -10.84
C MET A 76 9.96 10.46 -11.20
N THR A 77 10.61 10.49 -12.36
CA THR A 77 11.33 9.33 -12.89
C THR A 77 12.40 8.83 -11.92
N ASP A 78 13.13 9.73 -11.27
CA ASP A 78 14.20 9.38 -10.33
C ASP A 78 13.65 9.00 -8.96
N GLU A 79 12.64 9.70 -8.45
CA GLU A 79 11.97 9.34 -7.19
C GLU A 79 11.36 7.93 -7.26
N ILE A 80 10.71 7.58 -8.37
CA ILE A 80 10.11 6.25 -8.54
C ILE A 80 11.18 5.16 -8.59
N ARG A 81 12.36 5.42 -9.18
CA ARG A 81 13.48 4.47 -9.15
C ARG A 81 13.98 4.21 -7.75
N LEU A 82 13.98 5.22 -6.88
CA LEU A 82 14.40 5.09 -5.48
C LEU A 82 13.34 4.39 -4.62
N LEU A 83 12.07 4.55 -4.97
CA LEU A 83 10.95 3.97 -4.22
C LEU A 83 10.57 2.56 -4.66
N ALA A 84 10.88 2.18 -5.91
CA ALA A 84 10.58 0.87 -6.46
C ALA A 84 11.65 -0.14 -6.01
N VAL A 85 11.26 -1.01 -5.08
CA VAL A 85 12.10 -2.13 -4.66
C VAL A 85 11.82 -3.32 -5.55
N GLU A 86 12.85 -3.79 -6.25
CA GLU A 86 12.76 -5.01 -7.05
C GLU A 86 12.52 -6.22 -6.14
N GLN A 87 11.48 -7.00 -6.43
CA GLN A 87 11.34 -8.33 -5.85
C GLN A 87 12.18 -9.29 -6.68
N GLU A 88 13.37 -9.62 -6.18
CA GLU A 88 14.06 -10.82 -6.62
C GLU A 88 13.17 -12.01 -6.28
N GLN A 89 12.84 -12.84 -7.29
CA GLN A 89 12.16 -14.10 -7.08
C GLN A 89 13.06 -14.96 -6.17
N GLN A 90 12.77 -15.01 -4.87
CA GLN A 90 13.25 -16.09 -4.02
C GLN A 90 12.70 -17.40 -4.60
N THR A 91 13.52 -18.07 -5.40
CA THR A 91 13.32 -19.47 -5.73
C THR A 91 13.46 -20.25 -4.43
N ASN A 92 12.32 -20.66 -3.87
CA ASN A 92 12.22 -21.50 -2.68
C ASN A 92 12.88 -22.88 -2.96
N ASN A 93 14.19 -22.97 -2.81
CA ASN A 93 14.83 -24.24 -2.49
C ASN A 93 14.68 -24.45 -0.98
N ILE A 94 13.57 -25.07 -0.57
CA ILE A 94 13.39 -25.57 0.79
C ILE A 94 13.86 -27.02 0.81
N PRO A 95 15.03 -27.37 1.39
CA PRO A 95 15.20 -28.70 1.93
C PRO A 95 14.34 -28.78 3.18
N ASN A 96 13.48 -29.79 3.25
CA ASN A 96 12.66 -30.11 4.41
C ASN A 96 13.56 -30.68 5.52
N PRO A 97 13.51 -30.15 6.76
CA PRO A 97 13.68 -31.01 7.91
C PRO A 97 12.50 -30.81 8.88
N SER A 98 11.82 -31.92 9.10
CA SER A 98 10.94 -32.18 10.23
C SER A 98 11.57 -31.79 11.58
N THR A 99 10.67 -31.50 12.55
CA THR A 99 10.88 -31.32 14.02
C THR A 99 11.64 -30.03 14.41
N GLU A 100 11.20 -29.14 15.32
CA GLU A 100 10.43 -29.29 16.56
C GLU A 100 9.85 -27.94 17.06
N LYS A 101 8.90 -28.02 17.99
CA LYS A 101 8.02 -26.96 18.55
C LYS A 101 8.72 -25.80 19.30
N LYS A 102 8.11 -24.60 19.22
CA LYS A 102 7.91 -23.53 20.25
C LYS A 102 7.58 -22.23 19.49
N GLY A 103 6.49 -21.48 19.65
CA GLY A 103 5.50 -21.30 20.70
C GLY A 103 5.18 -19.80 20.74
N PHE A 104 4.25 -19.30 19.92
CA PHE A 104 3.91 -17.85 19.87
C PHE A 104 2.45 -17.51 19.55
N PHE A 105 1.52 -18.46 19.65
CA PHE A 105 0.09 -18.17 19.50
C PHE A 105 -0.68 -18.49 20.77
N ASN A 106 -0.67 -17.55 21.72
CA ASN A 106 -1.67 -17.45 22.78
C ASN A 106 -1.80 -15.99 23.22
N ARG A 107 -2.44 -15.17 22.38
CA ARG A 107 -2.88 -13.83 22.77
C ARG A 107 -4.05 -13.40 21.90
N ILE A 108 -5.24 -13.95 22.19
CA ILE A 108 -6.56 -13.28 22.14
C ILE A 108 -7.50 -14.23 22.89
N ARG A 109 -7.69 -13.98 24.19
CA ARG A 109 -8.87 -14.42 24.94
C ARG A 109 -9.04 -13.47 26.13
N GLY A 110 -10.18 -12.79 26.15
CA GLY A 110 -10.66 -12.06 27.31
C GLY A 110 -10.82 -10.57 27.02
N PHE A 111 -12.05 -10.14 26.78
CA PHE A 111 -12.76 -9.10 27.54
C PHE A 111 -14.22 -9.06 27.07
N LEU A 112 -14.99 -10.06 27.49
CA LEU A 112 -16.44 -9.97 27.61
C LEU A 112 -16.78 -10.54 28.99
N LYS A 113 -17.14 -9.67 29.94
CA LYS A 113 -17.73 -10.07 31.22
C LYS A 113 -19.06 -9.32 31.37
N PRO A 114 -20.14 -10.01 31.77
CA PRO A 114 -21.53 -9.53 31.64
C PRO A 114 -21.98 -8.62 32.78
N GLU A 115 -23.05 -7.86 32.51
CA GLU A 115 -23.81 -7.01 33.43
C GLU A 115 -24.23 -7.72 34.74
N PRO A 116 -24.22 -7.00 35.88
CA PRO A 116 -24.79 -7.50 37.13
C PRO A 116 -26.32 -7.32 37.18
N LYS A 117 -27.03 -8.42 37.46
CA LYS A 117 -28.44 -8.42 37.85
C LYS A 117 -28.63 -7.63 39.15
N ILE A 118 -29.46 -6.59 39.14
CA ILE A 118 -30.03 -5.98 40.34
C ILE A 118 -31.45 -6.54 40.51
N GLN A 119 -31.70 -7.00 41.73
CA GLN A 119 -32.88 -7.72 42.19
C GLN A 119 -34.11 -6.81 42.26
N GLU A 120 -35.25 -7.36 41.87
CA GLU A 120 -36.58 -6.79 42.13
C GLU A 120 -36.83 -6.73 43.63
N GLY A 121 -37.21 -5.54 44.11
CA GLY A 121 -37.74 -5.30 45.44
C GLY A 121 -38.84 -4.25 45.34
N LEU A 122 -40.08 -4.72 45.18
CA LEU A 122 -41.31 -3.95 45.34
C LEU A 122 -42.14 -4.69 46.39
N VAL A 123 -42.11 -4.22 47.65
CA VAL A 123 -43.23 -3.89 48.55
C VAL A 123 -42.65 -3.10 49.72
#